data_AF-K5VHZ4-F1
#
_entry.id   AF-K5VHZ4-F1
#
_cell.length_a   1.000
_cell.length_b   1.000
_cell.length_c   1.000
_cell.angle_alpha   90.00
_cell.angle_beta   90.00
_cell.angle_gamma   90.00
#
_symmetry.space_group_name_H-M   'P 1'
#
loop_
_entity.id
_entity.type
_entity.pdbx_description
1 polymer ?
#
loop_
_entity_poly.entity_id
_entity_poly.type
_entity_poly.pdbx_seq_one_letter_code
_entity_poly.pdbx_strand_id
1 'polypeptide(L)'
;MSFNKGIRRFIFEHLESTNRILQRMKYAGGTFSGPKTTICADKITIVGFDCSYLGRKPTVDTIGKIMNWGDCENTTDVRAFLGTA
;
A
#
# COMPACT_ATOMS: atom_id res chain seq x y z
N MET A 1 -15.45 18.41 -22.41
CA MET A 1 -15.81 17.39 -21.40
C MET A 1 -16.43 18.10 -20.22
N SER A 2 -17.72 17.87 -19.97
CA SER A 2 -18.42 18.44 -18.82
C SER A 2 -17.87 17.80 -17.55
N PHE A 3 -16.98 18.50 -16.85
CA PHE A 3 -16.60 18.11 -15.50
C PHE A 3 -17.86 18.00 -14.65
N ASN A 4 -17.98 16.92 -13.89
CA ASN A 4 -19.07 16.75 -12.92
C ASN A 4 -19.03 17.95 -11.98
N LYS A 5 -19.94 18.92 -12.17
CA LYS A 5 -19.85 20.27 -11.55
C LYS A 5 -19.87 20.24 -10.01
N GLY A 6 -20.24 19.12 -9.40
CA GLY A 6 -20.23 18.91 -7.94
C GLY A 6 -19.08 18.05 -7.40
N ILE A 7 -18.17 17.53 -8.24
CA ILE A 7 -17.11 16.62 -7.78
C ILE A 7 -15.75 17.30 -7.91
N ARG A 8 -14.96 17.27 -6.83
CA ARG A 8 -13.58 17.75 -6.85
C ARG A 8 -12.76 16.92 -7.84
N ARG A 9 -11.98 17.56 -8.69
CA ARG A 9 -11.21 16.91 -9.76
C ARG A 9 -10.40 15.69 -9.29
N PHE A 10 -9.68 15.81 -8.18
CA PHE A 10 -8.85 14.69 -7.67
C PHE A 10 -9.67 13.45 -7.28
N ILE A 11 -10.91 13.63 -6.82
CA ILE A 11 -11.81 12.52 -6.48
C ILE A 11 -12.23 11.81 -7.77
N PHE A 12 -12.60 12.58 -8.79
CA PHE A 12 -12.98 12.03 -10.08
C PHE A 12 -11.83 11.25 -10.73
N GLU A 13 -10.63 11.83 -10.77
CA GLU A 13 -9.43 11.19 -11.33
C GLU A 13 -9.05 9.90 -10.58
N HIS A 14 -9.19 9.90 -9.25
CA HIS A 14 -8.96 8.71 -8.43
C HIS A 14 -9.96 7.60 -8.75
N LEU A 15 -11.26 7.91 -8.82
CA LEU A 15 -12.31 6.93 -9.14
C LEU A 15 -12.16 6.38 -10.56
N GLU A 16 -11.78 7.22 -11.53
CA GLU A 16 -11.50 6.78 -12.90
C GLU A 16 -10.32 5.79 -12.94
N SER A 17 -9.23 6.12 -12.23
CA SER A 17 -8.05 5.26 -12.14
C SER A 17 -8.38 3.91 -11.48
N THR A 18 -9.11 3.96 -10.37
CA THR A 18 -9.57 2.76 -9.64
C THR A 18 -10.45 1.89 -10.53
N ASN A 19 -11.46 2.47 -11.19
CA ASN A 19 -12.34 1.73 -12.11
C ASN A 19 -11.53 1.06 -13.23
N ARG A 20 -10.58 1.79 -13.85
CA ARG A 20 -9.72 1.23 -14.91
C ARG A 20 -8.92 0.03 -14.44
N ILE A 21 -8.33 0.09 -13.23
CA ILE A 21 -7.55 -1.01 -12.67
C ILE A 21 -8.44 -2.23 -12.40
N LEU A 22 -9.59 -2.01 -11.76
CA LEU A 22 -10.52 -3.09 -11.43
C LEU A 22 -11.06 -3.79 -12.69
N GLN A 23 -11.44 -3.03 -13.73
CA GLN A 23 -11.92 -3.59 -14.99
C GLN A 23 -10.82 -4.38 -15.72
N ARG A 24 -9.60 -3.84 -15.80
CA ARG A 24 -8.47 -4.57 -16.39
C ARG A 24 -8.20 -5.87 -15.65
N MET A 25 -8.28 -5.85 -14.32
CA MET A 25 -8.05 -7.04 -13.55
C MET A 25 -9.12 -8.10 -13.80
N LYS A 26 -10.38 -7.69 -13.85
CA LYS A 26 -11.50 -8.55 -14.25
C LYS A 26 -11.30 -9.16 -15.63
N TYR A 27 -10.94 -8.36 -16.64
CA TYR A 27 -10.76 -8.84 -18.02
C TYR A 27 -9.59 -9.82 -18.17
N ALA A 28 -8.57 -9.71 -17.32
CA ALA A 28 -7.48 -10.68 -17.27
C ALA A 28 -7.82 -11.95 -16.46
N GLY A 29 -9.06 -12.10 -15.97
CA GLY A 29 -9.47 -13.23 -15.13
C GLY A 29 -8.94 -13.16 -13.69
N GLY A 30 -8.35 -12.04 -13.29
CA GLY A 30 -7.86 -11.83 -11.94
C GLY A 30 -8.99 -11.56 -10.95
N THR A 31 -8.78 -11.94 -9.69
CA THR A 31 -9.72 -11.71 -8.59
C THR A 31 -9.03 -11.01 -7.42
N PHE A 32 -9.81 -10.27 -6.66
CA PHE A 32 -9.37 -9.64 -5.42
C PHE A 32 -9.95 -10.38 -4.23
N SER A 33 -9.16 -10.56 -3.18
CA SER A 33 -9.67 -11.07 -1.91
C SER A 33 -10.46 -9.97 -1.21
N GLY A 34 -11.77 -10.14 -1.06
CA GLY A 34 -12.64 -9.16 -0.40
C GLY A 34 -12.10 -8.68 0.96
N PRO A 35 -11.78 -9.59 1.91
CA PRO A 35 -11.27 -9.21 3.23
C PRO A 35 -9.92 -8.48 3.23
N LYS A 36 -9.11 -8.63 2.18
CA LYS A 36 -7.76 -8.06 2.09
C LYS A 36 -7.68 -6.82 1.20
N THR A 37 -8.75 -6.48 0.50
CA THR A 37 -8.74 -5.42 -0.50
C THR A 37 -9.30 -4.14 0.09
N THR A 38 -8.52 -3.07 0.01
CA THR A 38 -8.93 -1.72 0.40
C THR A 38 -9.00 -0.85 -0.83
N ILE A 39 -10.12 -0.15 -1.04
CA ILE A 39 -10.37 0.71 -2.19
C ILE A 39 -10.91 2.05 -1.68
N CYS A 40 -10.41 3.16 -2.23
CA CYS A 40 -10.86 4.52 -1.89
C CYS A 40 -10.82 4.84 -0.38
N ALA A 41 -9.73 4.47 0.30
CA ALA A 41 -9.50 4.82 1.71
C ALA A 41 -8.57 6.03 1.84
N ASP A 42 -8.71 6.76 2.95
CA ASP A 42 -7.85 7.89 3.34
C ASP A 42 -6.44 7.44 3.77
N LYS A 43 -6.32 6.19 4.22
CA LYS A 43 -5.08 5.50 4.59
C LYS A 43 -5.09 4.07 4.08
N ILE A 44 -4.00 3.63 3.48
CA ILE A 44 -3.79 2.25 3.02
C ILE A 44 -2.41 1.73 3.42
N THR A 45 -2.32 0.45 3.74
CA THR A 45 -1.03 -0.21 4.00
C THR A 45 -0.51 -0.84 2.72
N ILE A 46 0.65 -0.38 2.25
CA ILE A 46 1.35 -0.89 1.06
C ILE A 46 2.73 -1.39 1.49
N VAL A 47 2.99 -2.68 1.33
CA VAL A 47 4.32 -3.31 1.56
C VAL A 47 4.96 -2.87 2.89
N GLY A 48 4.20 -2.94 3.99
CA GLY A 48 4.72 -2.58 5.32
C GLY A 48 4.79 -1.08 5.59
N PHE A 49 4.19 -0.23 4.75
CA PHE A 49 4.05 1.21 4.98
C PHE A 49 2.59 1.63 4.99
N ASP A 50 2.24 2.38 6.02
CA ASP A 50 1.01 3.14 6.08
C ASP A 50 1.14 4.42 5.24
N CYS A 51 0.37 4.47 4.17
CA CYS A 51 0.33 5.59 3.23
C CYS A 51 -0.96 6.37 3.42
N SER A 52 -0.84 7.68 3.66
CA SER A 52 -1.97 8.60 3.75
C SER A 52 -1.63 9.92 3.05
N TYR A 53 -2.56 10.87 3.08
CA TYR A 53 -2.30 12.22 2.58
C TYR A 53 -1.16 12.94 3.31
N LEU A 54 -0.82 12.54 4.54
CA LEU A 54 0.29 13.09 5.32
C LEU A 54 1.65 12.50 4.95
N GLY A 55 1.69 11.54 4.02
CA GLY A 55 2.90 10.83 3.63
C GLY A 55 2.89 9.36 4.04
N ARG A 56 4.09 8.77 4.09
CA ARG A 56 4.30 7.34 4.33
C ARG A 56 5.01 7.14 5.67
N LYS A 57 4.53 6.17 6.45
CA LYS A 57 5.17 5.75 7.71
C LYS A 57 5.29 4.23 7.73
N PRO A 58 6.40 3.65 8.22
CA PRO A 58 6.49 2.21 8.43
C PRO A 58 5.37 1.74 9.37
N THR A 59 4.82 0.56 9.13
CA THR A 59 3.88 -0.06 10.08
C THR A 59 4.60 -0.47 11.36
N VAL A 60 3.81 -0.67 12.42
CA VAL A 60 4.31 -1.20 13.70
C VAL A 60 5.02 -2.53 13.48
N ASP A 61 4.50 -3.38 12.59
CA ASP A 61 5.12 -4.68 12.27
C ASP A 61 6.48 -4.52 11.58
N THR A 62 6.60 -3.59 10.64
CA THR A 62 7.88 -3.32 9.94
C THR A 62 8.92 -2.80 10.94
N ILE A 63 8.53 -1.87 11.82
CA ILE A 63 9.41 -1.40 12.90
C ILE A 63 9.76 -2.55 13.85
N GLY A 64 8.78 -3.38 14.19
CA GLY A 64 8.95 -4.53 15.07
C GLY A 64 9.97 -5.53 14.56
N LYS A 65 10.06 -5.75 13.24
CA LYS A 65 11.10 -6.62 12.65
C LYS A 65 12.52 -6.13 12.97
N ILE A 66 12.73 -4.82 12.92
CA ILE A 66 14.04 -4.22 13.21
C ILE A 66 14.29 -4.23 14.72
N MET A 67 13.30 -3.82 15.51
CA MET A 67 13.44 -3.69 16.97
C MET A 67 13.59 -5.03 17.69
N ASN A 68 12.99 -6.09 17.15
CA ASN A 68 12.95 -7.41 17.78
C ASN A 68 13.92 -8.43 17.14
N TRP A 69 14.87 -7.98 16.29
CA TRP A 69 15.75 -8.87 15.54
C TRP A 69 16.68 -9.71 16.44
N GLY A 70 17.04 -9.19 17.61
CA GLY A 70 18.03 -9.80 18.51
C GLY A 70 19.47 -9.51 18.10
N ASP A 71 20.43 -9.97 18.90
CA ASP A 71 21.85 -9.78 18.63
C ASP A 71 22.29 -10.62 17.41
N CYS A 72 23.07 -10.02 16.52
CA CYS A 72 23.63 -10.74 15.37
C CYS A 72 24.84 -11.57 15.81
N GLU A 73 24.81 -12.89 15.58
CA GLU A 73 25.88 -13.79 16.02
C GLU A 73 26.97 -13.97 14.95
N ASN A 74 26.63 -13.74 13.68
CA ASN A 74 27.55 -13.94 12.56
C ASN A 74 27.34 -12.94 11.42
N THR A 75 28.25 -12.96 10.43
CA THR A 75 28.21 -12.01 9.30
C THR A 75 26.99 -12.18 8.39
N THR A 76 26.36 -13.35 8.38
CA THR A 76 25.12 -13.58 7.63
C THR A 76 23.96 -12.85 8.30
N ASP A 77 23.86 -12.93 9.64
CA ASP A 77 22.81 -12.25 10.41
C ASP A 77 22.90 -10.73 10.25
N VAL A 78 24.12 -10.18 10.30
CA VAL A 78 24.36 -8.74 10.06
C VAL A 78 23.89 -8.33 8.67
N ARG A 79 24.20 -9.12 7.63
CA ARG A 79 23.76 -8.82 6.26
C ARG A 79 22.24 -8.90 6.13
N ALA A 80 21.61 -9.88 6.77
CA ALA A 80 20.15 -10.03 6.77
C ALA A 80 19.46 -8.86 7.50
N PHE A 81 19.99 -8.45 8.65
CA PHE A 81 19.50 -7.28 9.40
C PHE A 81 19.59 -6.00 8.57
N LEU A 82 20.78 -5.71 8.02
CA LEU A 82 20.99 -4.50 7.19
C LEU A 82 20.18 -4.52 5.89
N GLY A 83 19.83 -5.71 5.38
CA GLY A 83 18.96 -5.88 4.23
C GLY A 83 17.46 -5.76 4.55
N THR A 84 17.09 -5.63 5.83
CA THR A 84 15.69 -5.49 6.24
C THR A 84 15.23 -4.05 6.06
N ALA A 85 14.27 -3.86 5.17
CA ALA A 85 13.62 -2.58 4.85
C ALA A 85 12.24 -2.45 5.52
#